data_AF-A0A7V2WNQ5-F1
#
_entry.id   AF-A0A7V2WNQ5-F1
#
_cell.length_a   1.000
_cell.length_b   1.000
_cell.length_c   1.000
_cell.angle_alpha   90.00
_cell.angle_beta   90.00
_cell.angle_gamma   90.00
#
_symmetry.space_group_name_H-M   'P 1'
#
loop_
_entity.id
_entity.type
_entity.pdbx_description
1 polymer ?
#
loop_
_entity_poly.entity_id
_entity_poly.type
_entity_poly.pdbx_seq_one_letter_code
_entity_poly.pdbx_strand_id
1 'polypeptide(L)'
;EMQTNTDFRKFDGILRMVLDVSDRQVEKIDQYLAGELADGKLVYGMHVADTALMTCMVFSLEQSEHVHFVDGSNGGFAMAAVDFKRRMSQLGTG
;
A
#
# COMPACT_ATOMS: atom_id res chain seq x y z
N GLU A 1 -19.37 10.84 1.39
CA GLU A 1 -18.17 11.62 1.01
C GLU A 1 -16.88 10.80 0.91
N MET A 2 -16.74 9.67 1.61
CA MET A 2 -15.51 8.84 1.63
C MET A 2 -15.10 8.20 0.27
N GLN A 3 -16.02 8.10 -0.70
CA GLN A 3 -15.78 7.34 -1.95
C GLN A 3 -15.20 8.19 -3.09
N THR A 4 -15.36 9.52 -3.08
CA THR A 4 -14.97 10.37 -4.23
C THR A 4 -13.67 11.14 -4.03
N ASN A 5 -13.10 11.18 -2.82
CA ASN A 5 -11.88 11.94 -2.50
C ASN A 5 -10.71 11.06 -1.99
N THR A 6 -10.82 9.74 -2.14
CA THR A 6 -9.78 8.79 -1.74
C THR A 6 -9.09 8.25 -2.98
N ASP A 7 -7.83 8.68 -3.16
CA ASP A 7 -6.80 8.11 -4.03
C ASP A 7 -7.21 7.74 -5.48
N PHE A 8 -7.64 8.73 -6.28
CA PHE A 8 -8.08 8.51 -7.67
C PHE A 8 -6.95 8.53 -8.72
N ARG A 9 -5.69 8.79 -8.37
CA ARG A 9 -4.66 9.04 -9.40
C ARG A 9 -3.55 7.99 -9.37
N LYS A 10 -3.66 7.00 -10.27
CA LYS A 10 -2.58 6.05 -10.60
C LYS A 10 -1.51 6.76 -11.44
N PHE A 11 -0.35 7.04 -10.86
CA PHE A 11 0.68 7.87 -11.52
C PHE A 11 1.81 7.08 -12.20
N ASP A 12 2.06 5.83 -11.82
CA ASP A 12 3.30 5.13 -12.20
C ASP A 12 3.10 3.65 -12.55
N GLY A 13 1.86 3.20 -12.79
CA GLY A 13 1.56 1.80 -13.11
C GLY A 13 1.75 0.82 -11.94
N ILE A 14 2.09 1.31 -10.75
CA ILE A 14 2.26 0.50 -9.54
C ILE A 14 0.97 0.56 -8.72
N LEU A 15 0.46 -0.61 -8.33
CA LEU A 15 -0.67 -0.72 -7.42
C LEU A 15 -0.18 -0.52 -5.98
N ARG A 16 -0.79 0.44 -5.28
CA ARG A 16 -0.57 0.71 -3.85
C ARG A 16 -1.91 0.73 -3.15
N MET A 17 -2.02 0.04 -2.03
CA MET A 17 -3.26 -0.08 -1.27
C MET A 17 -2.95 -0.18 0.23
N VAL A 18 -3.81 0.42 1.05
CA VAL A 18 -3.92 0.14 2.49
C VAL A 18 -5.19 -0.67 2.68
N LEU A 19 -5.08 -1.81 3.39
CA LEU A 19 -6.19 -2.73 3.60
C LEU A 19 -6.43 -2.90 5.10
N ASP A 20 -7.68 -2.71 5.54
CA ASP A 20 -8.13 -3.09 6.88
C ASP A 20 -8.52 -4.58 6.86
N VAL A 21 -7.70 -5.40 7.51
CA VAL A 21 -7.77 -6.86 7.43
C VAL A 21 -7.44 -7.49 8.78
N SER A 22 -8.04 -8.65 9.04
CA SER A 22 -7.68 -9.50 10.17
C SER A 22 -6.32 -10.21 9.97
N ASP A 23 -5.71 -10.69 11.06
CA ASP A 23 -4.45 -11.46 11.03
C ASP A 23 -4.54 -12.67 10.07
N ARG A 24 -5.68 -13.38 10.08
CA ARG A 24 -5.92 -14.50 9.17
C ARG A 24 -5.93 -14.07 7.70
N GLN A 25 -6.41 -12.87 7.41
CA GLN A 25 -6.39 -12.32 6.05
C GLN A 25 -4.98 -11.85 5.66
N VAL A 26 -4.20 -11.30 6.59
CA VAL A 26 -2.79 -10.99 6.38
C VAL A 26 -2.02 -12.24 5.93
N GLU A 27 -2.17 -13.34 6.66
CA GLU A 27 -1.53 -14.63 6.31
C GLU A 27 -1.91 -15.10 4.91
N LYS A 28 -3.20 -15.02 4.54
CA LYS A 28 -3.68 -15.41 3.21
C LYS A 28 -3.11 -14.54 2.10
N ILE A 29 -3.01 -13.23 2.34
CA ILE A 29 -2.45 -12.27 1.38
C ILE A 29 -0.96 -12.57 1.19
N ASP A 30 -0.21 -12.75 2.27
CA ASP A 30 1.22 -13.06 2.22
C ASP A 30 1.50 -14.37 1.47
N GLN A 31 0.75 -15.44 1.78
CA GLN A 31 0.85 -16.73 1.09
C GLN A 31 0.56 -16.63 -0.40
N TYR A 32 -0.51 -15.92 -0.77
CA TYR A 32 -0.87 -15.72 -2.18
C TYR A 32 0.23 -14.96 -2.92
N LEU A 33 0.67 -13.82 -2.38
CA LEU A 33 1.69 -12.99 -3.01
C LEU A 33 3.05 -13.71 -3.09
N ALA A 34 3.40 -14.50 -2.07
CA ALA A 34 4.61 -15.33 -2.07
C ALA A 34 4.56 -16.40 -3.18
N GLY A 35 3.40 -17.02 -3.40
CA GLY A 35 3.21 -17.96 -4.51
C GLY A 35 3.39 -17.30 -5.88
N GLU A 36 2.77 -16.13 -6.09
CA GLU A 36 2.89 -15.41 -7.36
C GLU A 36 4.30 -14.86 -7.61
N LEU A 37 5.03 -14.50 -6.55
CA LEU A 37 6.45 -14.15 -6.61
C LEU A 37 7.31 -15.35 -7.02
N ALA A 38 7.05 -16.53 -6.44
CA ALA A 38 7.77 -17.76 -6.77
C ALA A 38 7.53 -18.20 -8.22
N ASP A 39 6.32 -17.97 -8.74
CA ASP A 39 5.97 -18.18 -10.15
C ASP A 39 6.54 -17.10 -11.09
N GLY A 40 7.21 -16.07 -10.56
CA GLY A 40 7.77 -14.96 -11.33
C GLY A 40 6.73 -14.04 -11.98
N LYS A 41 5.47 -14.11 -11.53
CA LYS A 41 4.35 -13.35 -12.12
C LYS A 41 4.30 -11.90 -11.63
N LEU A 42 4.73 -11.65 -10.40
CA LEU A 42 4.76 -10.31 -9.81
C LEU A 42 5.89 -10.13 -8.81
N VAL A 43 6.22 -8.88 -8.51
CA VAL A 43 7.03 -8.50 -7.35
C VAL A 43 6.20 -7.59 -6.48
N TYR A 44 6.25 -7.80 -5.16
CA TYR A 44 5.48 -7.02 -4.20
C TYR A 44 6.35 -6.64 -3.01
N GLY A 45 5.86 -5.69 -2.22
CA GLY A 45 6.33 -5.45 -0.87
C GLY A 45 5.13 -5.19 0.02
N MET A 46 5.21 -5.62 1.27
CA MET A 46 4.11 -5.49 2.22
C MET A 46 4.62 -5.02 3.57
N HIS A 47 3.81 -4.25 4.27
CA HIS A 47 4.04 -3.87 5.65
C HIS A 47 2.73 -4.01 6.43
N VAL A 48 2.79 -4.71 7.57
CA VAL A 48 1.66 -4.86 8.48
C VAL A 48 1.79 -3.77 9.54
N ALA A 49 0.76 -2.95 9.64
CA ALA A 49 0.66 -1.86 10.60
C ALA A 49 -0.52 -2.14 11.55
N ASP A 50 -0.39 -1.72 12.81
CA ASP A 50 -1.42 -1.88 13.84
C ASP A 50 -2.56 -0.85 13.71
N THR A 51 -2.30 0.24 13.01
CA THR A 51 -3.20 1.38 12.86
C THR A 51 -3.01 2.06 11.51
N ALA A 52 -4.09 2.62 10.97
CA ALA A 52 -4.05 3.44 9.77
C ALA A 52 -3.92 4.93 10.13
N LEU A 53 -3.06 5.64 9.41
CA LEU A 53 -2.89 7.08 9.47
C LEU A 53 -3.70 7.71 8.34
N MET A 54 -4.69 8.52 8.70
CA MET A 54 -5.43 9.36 7.74
C MET A 54 -4.93 10.80 7.85
N THR A 55 -4.31 11.29 6.79
CA THR A 55 -3.89 12.69 6.67
C THR A 55 -4.83 13.41 5.72
N CYS A 56 -5.59 14.37 6.23
CA CYS A 56 -6.44 15.25 5.43
C CYS A 56 -5.64 16.46 4.97
N MET A 57 -5.32 16.54 3.68
CA MET A 57 -4.79 17.76 3.08
C MET A 57 -5.96 18.65 2.67
N VAL A 58 -6.12 19.78 3.33
CA VAL A 58 -7.24 20.70 3.12
C VAL A 58 -6.76 21.91 2.32
N PHE A 59 -7.36 22.14 1.16
CA PHE A 59 -7.10 23.33 0.34
C PHE A 59 -8.10 24.44 0.64
N SER A 60 -9.38 24.09 0.84
CA SER A 60 -10.44 25.00 1.27
C SER A 60 -11.57 24.22 1.97
N LEU A 61 -11.90 24.60 3.21
CA LEU A 61 -13.01 24.00 3.96
C LEU A 61 -14.39 24.45 3.45
N GLU A 62 -14.49 25.70 2.97
CA GLU A 62 -15.76 26.25 2.45
C GLU A 62 -16.19 25.60 1.13
N GLN A 63 -15.23 25.09 0.36
CA GLN A 63 -15.47 24.49 -0.95
C GLN A 63 -15.37 22.95 -0.94
N SER A 64 -15.24 22.33 0.25
CA SER A 64 -15.04 20.89 0.44
C SER A 64 -13.88 20.31 -0.39
N GLU A 65 -12.87 21.11 -0.71
CA GLU A 65 -11.68 20.69 -1.44
C GLU A 65 -10.64 20.16 -0.46
N HIS A 66 -10.69 18.87 -0.20
CA HIS A 66 -9.69 18.16 0.61
C HIS A 66 -9.41 16.77 0.04
N VAL A 67 -8.17 16.32 0.23
CA VAL A 67 -7.70 14.99 -0.19
C VAL A 67 -7.34 14.19 1.05
N HIS A 68 -7.83 12.96 1.13
CA HIS A 68 -7.44 12.02 2.18
C HIS A 68 -6.30 11.14 1.71
N PHE A 69 -5.15 11.26 2.36
CA PHE A 69 -4.06 10.31 2.24
C PHE A 69 -4.20 9.27 3.34
N VAL A 70 -4.28 8.00 2.97
CA VAL A 70 -4.34 6.88 3.89
C VAL A 70 -3.03 6.11 3.79
N ASP A 71 -2.35 5.93 4.91
CA ASP A 71 -1.13 5.13 5.04
C ASP A 71 -1.20 4.26 6.30
N GLY A 72 -0.28 3.31 6.47
CA GLY A 72 -0.09 2.58 7.73
C GLY A 72 0.80 3.35 8.72
N SER A 73 0.63 3.07 10.01
CA SER A 73 1.57 3.49 11.06
C SER A 73 2.96 2.88 10.86
N ASN A 74 3.93 3.29 11.68
CA ASN A 74 5.27 2.69 11.74
C ASN A 74 6.04 2.68 10.41
N GLY A 75 5.73 3.65 9.54
CA GLY A 75 6.40 3.87 8.26
C GLY A 75 5.64 3.36 7.04
N GLY A 76 4.52 2.64 7.20
CA GLY A 76 3.52 2.44 6.14
C GLY A 76 4.09 2.05 4.77
N PHE A 77 3.74 2.83 3.74
CA PHE A 77 4.22 2.64 2.37
C PHE A 77 5.74 2.69 2.23
N ALA A 78 6.45 3.45 3.07
CA ALA A 78 7.91 3.48 3.04
C ALA A 78 8.50 2.11 3.42
N MET A 79 7.94 1.45 4.44
CA MET A 79 8.37 0.12 4.85
C MET A 79 7.98 -0.95 3.82
N ALA A 80 6.79 -0.85 3.23
CA ALA A 80 6.40 -1.72 2.13
C ALA A 80 7.33 -1.57 0.92
N ALA A 81 7.78 -0.34 0.60
CA ALA A 81 8.72 -0.08 -0.47
C ALA A 81 10.13 -0.64 -0.20
N VAL A 82 10.58 -0.65 1.06
CA VAL A 82 11.84 -1.30 1.45
C VAL A 82 11.78 -2.80 1.17
N ASP A 83 10.70 -3.46 1.54
CA ASP A 83 10.49 -4.89 1.25
C ASP A 83 10.44 -5.16 -0.27
N PHE A 84 9.69 -4.35 -1.01
CA PHE A 84 9.60 -4.44 -2.47
C PHE A 84 10.99 -4.33 -3.14
N LYS A 85 11.78 -3.32 -2.79
CA LYS A 85 13.12 -3.10 -3.35
C LYS A 85 14.08 -4.24 -3.01
N ARG A 86 13.99 -4.78 -1.78
CA ARG A 86 14.77 -5.96 -1.37
C ARG A 86 14.48 -7.14 -2.28
N ARG A 87 13.19 -7.49 -2.47
CA ARG A 87 12.77 -8.60 -3.35
C ARG A 87 13.14 -8.35 -4.81
N MET A 88 12.95 -7.14 -5.31
CA MET A 88 13.39 -6.76 -6.66
C MET A 88 14.89 -6.96 -6.87
N SER A 89 15.73 -6.56 -5.91
CA SER A 89 17.18 -6.72 -6.02
C SER A 89 17.61 -8.19 -6.10
N GLN A 90 16.91 -9.08 -5.38
CA GLN A 90 17.18 -10.52 -5.39
C GLN A 90 16.85 -11.17 -6.73
N LEU A 91 15.86 -10.65 -7.46
CA LEU A 91 15.50 -11.12 -8.80
C LEU A 91 16.45 -10.62 -9.89
N GLY A 92 17.07 -9.45 -9.70
CA GLY A 92 18.00 -8.85 -10.66
C GLY A 92 19.46 -9.30 -10.55
N THR A 93 19.81 -10.10 -9.53
CA THR A 93 21.15 -10.66 -9.31
C THR A 93 21.36 -12.07 -9.88
N GLY A 94 20.56 -12.47 -10.88
CA GLY A 94 20.69 -13.74 -11.61
C GLY A 94 21.47 -13.62 -12.91
#